data_AF-A0A2K1DWS2-F1
#
_entry.id   AF-A0A2K1DWS2-F1
#
_cell.length_a   1.000
_cell.length_b   1.000
_cell.length_c   1.000
_cell.angle_alpha   90.00
_cell.angle_beta   90.00
_cell.angle_gamma   90.00
#
_symmetry.space_group_name_H-M   'P 1'
#
loop_
_entity.id
_entity.type
_entity.pdbx_description
1 polymer ?
#
loop_
_entity_poly.entity_id
_entity_poly.type
_entity_poly.pdbx_seq_one_letter_code
_entity_poly.pdbx_strand_id
1 'polypeptide(L)'
;MLSKKQARAFFLGGTAVTFIIFIGLTIFSFSKAQDQSNDENITEAVVRGKTLWEENNCMGCHTIMGEGAYYAPELTKVIERRGEGYIKAVLTTPVDWAPNGRKMVAYGFTAEEAADLIAFFEWIGEIDLNGFDTVVSPLAKDKTNSN
;
A
#
# COMPACT_ATOMS: atom_id res chain seq x y z
N MET A 1 -37.76 14.78 25.06
CA MET A 1 -37.17 13.42 24.91
C MET A 1 -37.98 12.66 23.86
N LEU A 2 -37.34 11.90 22.96
CA LEU A 2 -38.03 11.09 21.95
C LEU A 2 -38.82 9.95 22.62
N SER A 3 -40.01 9.63 22.10
CA SER A 3 -40.70 8.39 22.49
C SER A 3 -39.92 7.16 22.01
N LYS A 4 -40.15 6.00 22.64
CA LYS A 4 -39.54 4.72 22.21
C LYS A 4 -39.80 4.42 20.73
N LYS A 5 -40.99 4.73 20.23
CA LYS A 5 -41.37 4.56 18.82
C LYS A 5 -40.56 5.49 17.90
N GLN A 6 -40.44 6.77 18.27
CA GLN A 6 -39.65 7.74 17.51
C GLN A 6 -38.16 7.40 17.50
N ALA A 7 -37.61 6.97 18.65
CA ALA A 7 -36.22 6.54 18.74
C ALA A 7 -35.96 5.32 17.83
N ARG A 8 -36.83 4.30 17.87
CA ARG A 8 -36.72 3.13 16.97
C ARG A 8 -36.78 3.50 15.49
N ALA A 9 -37.72 4.36 15.12
CA ALA A 9 -37.85 4.82 13.74
C ALA A 9 -36.60 5.59 13.28
N PHE A 10 -36.04 6.44 14.14
CA PHE A 10 -34.80 7.17 13.87
C PHE A 10 -33.61 6.22 13.65
N PHE A 11 -33.39 5.25 14.55
CA PHE A 11 -32.29 4.30 14.41
C PHE A 11 -32.43 3.41 13.17
N LEU A 12 -33.62 2.86 12.91
CA LEU A 12 -33.84 2.01 11.74
C LEU A 12 -33.74 2.79 10.43
N GLY A 13 -34.32 4.01 10.39
CA GLY A 13 -34.22 4.88 9.23
C GLY A 13 -32.78 5.31 8.95
N GLY A 14 -32.06 5.74 9.99
CA GLY A 14 -30.64 6.10 9.89
C GLY A 14 -29.78 4.93 9.40
N THR A 15 -30.00 3.73 9.97
CA THR A 15 -29.31 2.50 9.55
C THR A 15 -29.61 2.17 8.08
N ALA A 16 -30.87 2.25 7.66
CA ALA A 16 -31.23 1.99 6.26
C ALA A 16 -30.57 2.99 5.31
N VAL A 17 -30.53 4.28 5.66
CA VAL A 17 -29.88 5.33 4.84
C VAL A 17 -28.39 5.10 4.75
N THR A 18 -27.69 4.89 5.87
CA THR A 18 -26.24 4.66 5.85
C THR A 18 -25.88 3.37 5.12
N PHE A 19 -26.69 2.32 5.27
CA PHE A 19 -26.52 1.06 4.56
C PHE A 19 -26.67 1.25 3.03
N ILE A 20 -27.70 1.97 2.59
CA ILE A 20 -27.89 2.27 1.16
C ILE A 20 -26.72 3.10 0.62
N ILE A 21 -26.24 4.10 1.35
CA ILE A 21 -25.07 4.90 0.96
C ILE A 21 -23.83 4.02 0.85
N PHE A 22 -23.59 3.14 1.82
CA PHE A 22 -22.46 2.20 1.81
C PHE A 22 -22.50 1.30 0.57
N ILE A 23 -23.66 0.73 0.23
CA ILE A 23 -23.82 -0.08 -0.98
C ILE A 23 -23.58 0.76 -2.24
N GLY A 24 -24.11 1.98 -2.30
CA GLY A 24 -23.89 2.89 -3.42
C GLY A 24 -22.41 3.23 -3.63
N LEU A 25 -21.69 3.55 -2.55
CA LEU A 25 -20.25 3.80 -2.58
C LEU A 25 -19.45 2.55 -2.92
N THR A 26 -19.87 1.38 -2.46
CA THR A 26 -19.24 0.10 -2.81
C THR A 26 -19.34 -0.15 -4.32
N ILE A 27 -20.54 -0.02 -4.90
CA ILE A 27 -20.74 -0.17 -6.35
C ILE A 27 -19.92 0.84 -7.13
N PHE A 28 -19.89 2.10 -6.67
CA PHE A 28 -19.07 3.15 -7.29
C PHE A 28 -17.58 2.81 -7.24
N SER A 29 -17.08 2.32 -6.10
CA SER A 29 -15.67 1.95 -5.91
C SER A 29 -15.23 0.78 -6.80
N PHE A 30 -16.13 -0.15 -7.11
CA PHE A 30 -15.85 -1.28 -8.03
C PHE A 30 -16.20 -0.99 -9.49
N SER A 31 -16.65 0.24 -9.81
CA SER A 31 -17.01 0.59 -11.18
C SER A 31 -15.77 0.73 -12.07
N LYS A 32 -15.91 0.40 -13.36
CA LYS A 32 -14.81 0.54 -14.34
C LYS A 32 -14.28 1.97 -14.48
N ALA A 33 -15.07 2.98 -14.08
CA ALA A 33 -14.64 4.37 -14.08
C ALA A 33 -13.64 4.72 -12.95
N GLN A 34 -13.55 3.90 -11.91
CA GLN A 34 -12.68 4.09 -10.74
C GLN A 34 -11.62 2.98 -10.62
N ASP A 35 -11.61 2.02 -11.55
CA ASP A 35 -10.67 0.91 -11.56
C ASP A 35 -9.27 1.41 -11.95
N GLN A 36 -8.35 1.38 -10.97
CA GLN A 36 -6.93 1.73 -11.13
C GLN A 36 -6.03 0.51 -10.88
N SER A 37 -6.60 -0.70 -10.94
CA SER A 37 -5.88 -1.91 -10.56
C SER A 37 -4.77 -2.30 -11.54
N ASN A 38 -4.84 -1.85 -12.81
CA ASN A 38 -3.92 -2.29 -13.87
C ASN A 38 -3.79 -3.82 -13.89
N ASP A 39 -4.92 -4.53 -13.71
CA ASP A 39 -4.95 -5.98 -13.53
C ASP A 39 -4.46 -6.74 -14.77
N GLU A 40 -4.59 -6.13 -15.94
CA GLU A 40 -4.06 -6.63 -17.20
C GLU A 40 -2.52 -6.74 -17.23
N ASN A 41 -1.83 -6.01 -16.36
CA ASN A 41 -0.37 -6.00 -16.27
C ASN A 41 0.19 -6.97 -15.21
N ILE A 42 -0.69 -7.74 -14.53
CA ILE A 42 -0.26 -8.74 -13.55
C ILE A 42 0.36 -9.94 -14.26
N THR A 43 1.67 -10.11 -14.10
CA THR A 43 2.42 -11.27 -14.60
C THR A 43 2.58 -12.34 -13.50
N GLU A 44 3.03 -13.54 -13.87
CA GLU A 44 3.35 -14.58 -12.89
C GLU A 44 4.41 -14.14 -11.87
N ALA A 45 5.37 -13.30 -12.30
CA ALA A 45 6.39 -12.74 -11.41
C ALA A 45 5.78 -11.79 -10.37
N VAL A 46 4.84 -10.93 -10.78
CA VAL A 46 4.08 -10.07 -9.86
C VAL A 46 3.33 -10.90 -8.83
N VAL A 47 2.69 -11.99 -9.26
CA VAL A 47 1.98 -12.91 -8.36
C VAL A 47 2.93 -13.55 -7.35
N ARG A 48 4.07 -14.10 -7.80
CA ARG A 48 5.07 -14.69 -6.91
C ARG A 48 5.66 -13.66 -5.94
N GLY A 49 5.94 -12.45 -6.41
CA GLY A 49 6.41 -11.34 -5.58
C GLY A 49 5.42 -10.96 -4.48
N LYS A 50 4.13 -10.89 -4.81
CA LYS A 50 3.07 -10.68 -3.83
C LYS A 50 2.99 -11.83 -2.82
N THR A 51 3.12 -13.08 -3.25
CA THR A 51 3.15 -14.23 -2.33
C THR A 51 4.34 -14.12 -1.37
N LEU A 52 5.54 -13.80 -1.87
CA LEU A 52 6.72 -13.57 -1.04
C LEU A 52 6.49 -12.45 -0.01
N TRP A 53 5.88 -11.33 -0.43
CA TRP A 53 5.51 -10.22 0.47
C TRP A 53 4.61 -10.68 1.64
N GLU A 54 3.62 -11.52 1.35
CA GLU A 54 2.65 -12.00 2.34
C GLU A 54 3.24 -13.07 3.26
N GLU A 55 3.93 -14.07 2.71
CA GLU A 55 4.53 -15.17 3.47
C GLU A 55 5.62 -14.70 4.43
N ASN A 56 6.34 -13.63 4.07
CA ASN A 56 7.41 -13.06 4.87
C ASN A 56 6.94 -11.94 5.81
N ASN A 57 5.62 -11.72 5.92
CA ASN A 57 5.01 -10.70 6.77
C ASN A 57 5.64 -9.32 6.60
N CYS A 58 5.94 -8.92 5.36
CA CYS A 58 6.60 -7.63 5.10
C CYS A 58 5.72 -6.46 5.57
N MET A 59 4.39 -6.60 5.48
CA MET A 59 3.41 -5.64 6.02
C MET A 59 3.47 -5.49 7.56
N GLY A 60 4.04 -6.46 8.28
CA GLY A 60 4.28 -6.38 9.72
C GLY A 60 5.31 -5.30 10.12
N CYS A 61 6.11 -4.84 9.16
CA CYS A 61 7.07 -3.75 9.35
C CYS A 61 6.80 -2.56 8.42
N HIS A 62 6.36 -2.81 7.19
CA HIS A 62 6.17 -1.81 6.14
C HIS A 62 4.70 -1.55 5.86
N THR A 63 4.43 -0.45 5.17
CA THR A 63 3.12 -0.20 4.54
C THR A 63 3.20 -0.34 3.02
N ILE A 64 2.06 -0.69 2.42
CA ILE A 64 1.77 -0.54 0.99
C ILE A 64 0.44 0.20 0.90
N MET A 65 0.37 1.24 0.07
CA MET A 65 -0.83 2.10 -0.08
C MET A 65 -1.31 2.66 1.27
N GLY A 66 -0.39 2.88 2.21
CA GLY A 66 -0.68 3.35 3.57
C GLY A 66 -1.14 2.26 4.56
N GLU A 67 -1.35 1.02 4.12
CA GLU A 67 -1.80 -0.08 4.96
C GLU A 67 -0.64 -0.97 5.42
N GLY A 68 -0.56 -1.23 6.72
CA GLY A 68 0.49 -2.03 7.36
C GLY A 68 1.11 -1.35 8.59
N ALA A 69 2.35 -1.70 8.91
CA ALA A 69 3.06 -1.15 10.06
C ALA A 69 3.99 0.01 9.68
N TYR A 70 4.18 0.94 10.62
CA TYR A 70 5.02 2.14 10.44
C TYR A 70 6.42 2.00 11.07
N TYR A 71 6.84 0.75 11.34
CA TYR A 71 8.20 0.47 11.82
C TYR A 71 9.23 0.68 10.71
N ALA A 72 8.89 0.45 9.45
CA ALA A 72 9.75 0.65 8.31
C ALA A 72 9.05 1.53 7.25
N PRO A 73 9.76 2.02 6.23
CA PRO A 73 9.17 2.93 5.24
C PRO A 73 8.02 2.30 4.45
N GLU A 74 7.11 3.14 3.96
CA GLU A 74 6.10 2.81 2.95
C GLU A 74 6.80 2.33 1.67
N LEU A 75 6.23 1.36 0.94
CA LEU A 75 6.88 0.68 -0.17
C LEU A 75 6.19 0.77 -1.54
N THR A 76 4.98 1.33 -1.67
CA THR A 76 4.29 1.46 -2.97
C THR A 76 5.15 2.15 -4.01
N LYS A 77 5.76 3.31 -3.69
CA LYS A 77 6.65 4.03 -4.62
C LYS A 77 8.14 3.75 -4.35
N VAL A 78 8.50 2.55 -3.86
CA VAL A 78 9.89 2.25 -3.47
C VAL A 78 10.84 2.22 -4.67
N ILE A 79 10.39 1.72 -5.82
CA ILE A 79 11.18 1.65 -7.06
C ILE A 79 11.60 3.05 -7.48
N GLU A 80 10.67 4.00 -7.54
CA GLU A 80 10.96 5.42 -7.84
C GLU A 80 11.93 6.03 -6.83
N ARG A 81 11.72 5.77 -5.52
CA ARG A 81 12.51 6.40 -4.45
C ARG A 81 13.93 5.84 -4.30
N ARG A 82 14.18 4.58 -4.66
CA ARG A 82 15.43 3.87 -4.34
C ARG A 82 16.09 3.19 -5.53
N GLY A 83 15.33 2.85 -6.57
CA GLY A 83 15.77 2.06 -7.71
C GLY A 83 15.87 0.57 -7.43
N GLU A 84 15.68 -0.24 -8.47
CA GLU A 84 15.72 -1.70 -8.42
C GLU A 84 17.03 -2.25 -7.82
N GLY A 85 18.18 -1.70 -8.24
CA GLY A 85 19.49 -2.18 -7.79
C GLY A 85 19.69 -2.09 -6.28
N TYR A 86 19.17 -1.02 -5.65
CA TYR A 86 19.18 -0.88 -4.20
C TYR A 86 18.28 -1.93 -3.54
N ILE A 87 17.06 -2.10 -4.04
CA ILE A 87 16.09 -3.06 -3.49
C ILE A 87 16.64 -4.48 -3.59
N LYS A 88 17.20 -4.85 -4.74
CA LYS A 88 17.84 -6.16 -4.95
C LYS A 88 18.94 -6.40 -3.92
N ALA A 89 19.83 -5.43 -3.71
CA ALA A 89 20.91 -5.56 -2.72
C ALA A 89 20.38 -5.76 -1.29
N VAL A 90 19.29 -5.08 -0.92
CA VAL A 90 18.64 -5.23 0.39
C VAL A 90 17.94 -6.58 0.54
N LEU A 91 17.29 -7.08 -0.52
CA LEU A 91 16.57 -8.37 -0.47
C LEU A 91 17.53 -9.56 -0.42
N THR A 92 18.68 -9.46 -1.10
CA THR A 92 19.66 -10.55 -1.20
C THR A 92 20.79 -10.48 -0.16
N THR A 93 20.79 -9.50 0.76
CA THR A 93 21.86 -9.40 1.76
C THR A 93 21.80 -10.58 2.75
N PRO A 94 22.94 -11.21 3.08
CA PRO A 94 23.00 -12.29 4.05
C PRO A 94 22.99 -11.80 5.51
N VAL A 95 23.00 -10.49 5.74
CA VAL A 95 23.00 -9.85 7.07
C VAL A 95 21.87 -8.84 7.21
N ASP A 96 21.43 -8.62 8.45
CA ASP A 96 20.35 -7.67 8.77
C ASP A 96 20.63 -6.28 8.17
N TRP A 97 19.61 -5.70 7.54
CA TRP A 97 19.69 -4.38 6.94
C TRP A 97 19.22 -3.30 7.92
N ALA A 98 20.09 -2.35 8.28
CA ALA A 98 19.80 -1.38 9.34
C ALA A 98 20.37 0.04 9.10
N PRO A 99 20.07 0.70 7.96
CA PRO A 99 20.68 1.99 7.60
C PRO A 99 20.37 3.12 8.60
N ASN A 100 19.24 3.06 9.31
CA ASN A 100 18.79 4.09 10.24
C ASN A 100 18.56 3.55 11.66
N GLY A 101 19.23 2.45 12.05
CA GLY A 101 19.09 1.82 13.36
C GLY A 101 17.83 0.97 13.56
N ARG A 102 16.84 1.06 12.65
CA ARG A 102 15.73 0.09 12.53
C ARG A 102 16.19 -1.10 11.69
N LYS A 103 15.92 -2.32 12.16
CA LYS A 103 16.46 -3.55 11.56
C LYS A 103 15.40 -4.27 10.72
N MET A 104 15.75 -4.56 9.47
CA MET A 104 15.08 -5.54 8.62
C MET A 104 15.90 -6.83 8.68
N VAL A 105 15.22 -7.96 8.85
CA VAL A 105 15.87 -9.27 8.94
C VAL A 105 16.53 -9.64 7.61
N ALA A 106 17.62 -10.41 7.66
CA ALA A 106 18.18 -11.04 6.48
C ALA A 106 17.25 -12.15 5.98
N TYR A 107 16.50 -11.88 4.90
CA TYR A 107 15.66 -12.90 4.26
C TYR A 107 16.46 -13.92 3.45
N GLY A 108 17.64 -13.51 2.95
CA GLY A 108 18.49 -14.38 2.14
C GLY A 108 17.85 -14.79 0.82
N PHE A 109 16.99 -13.94 0.25
CA PHE A 109 16.32 -14.22 -1.01
C PHE A 109 17.34 -14.49 -2.11
N THR A 110 17.01 -15.45 -2.97
CA THR A 110 17.72 -15.68 -4.23
C THR A 110 17.56 -14.49 -5.17
N ALA A 111 18.40 -14.44 -6.20
CA ALA A 111 18.29 -13.39 -7.22
C ALA A 111 16.95 -13.43 -7.98
N GLU A 112 16.29 -14.58 -8.05
CA GLU A 112 14.99 -14.79 -8.69
C GLU A 112 13.85 -14.30 -7.78
N GLU A 113 13.83 -14.70 -6.51
CA GLU A 113 12.83 -14.21 -5.54
C GLU A 113 12.90 -12.70 -5.36
N ALA A 114 14.11 -12.13 -5.33
CA ALA A 114 14.29 -10.69 -5.29
C ALA A 114 13.75 -10.00 -6.55
N ALA A 115 13.89 -10.62 -7.72
CA ALA A 115 13.34 -10.11 -8.98
C ALA A 115 11.80 -10.19 -8.99
N ASP A 116 11.21 -11.25 -8.46
CA ASP A 116 9.75 -11.38 -8.33
C ASP A 116 9.17 -10.30 -7.39
N LEU A 117 9.80 -10.06 -6.23
CA LEU A 117 9.42 -8.96 -5.32
C LEU A 117 9.55 -7.58 -5.98
N ILE A 118 10.63 -7.37 -6.75
CA ILE A 118 10.83 -6.13 -7.52
C ILE A 118 9.71 -5.97 -8.56
N ALA A 119 9.36 -7.02 -9.31
CA ALA A 119 8.25 -6.97 -10.28
C ALA A 119 6.92 -6.62 -9.60
N PHE A 120 6.66 -7.15 -8.40
CA PHE A 120 5.51 -6.74 -7.60
C PHE A 120 5.56 -5.26 -7.20
N PHE A 121 6.72 -4.76 -6.75
CA PHE A 121 6.90 -3.35 -6.39
C PHE A 121 6.81 -2.39 -7.58
N GLU A 122 7.24 -2.82 -8.77
CA GLU A 122 7.04 -2.08 -10.02
C GLU A 122 5.56 -1.98 -10.36
N TRP A 123 4.87 -3.12 -10.41
CA TRP A 123 3.44 -3.15 -10.76
C TRP A 123 2.60 -2.31 -9.80
N ILE A 124 2.79 -2.46 -8.48
CA ILE A 124 2.02 -1.69 -7.50
C ILE A 124 2.42 -0.21 -7.49
N GLY A 125 3.67 0.09 -7.89
CA GLY A 125 4.18 1.44 -8.04
C GLY A 125 3.51 2.21 -9.16
N GLU A 126 2.85 1.57 -10.12
CA GLU A 126 2.09 2.24 -11.18
C GLU A 126 0.67 2.65 -10.75
N ILE A 127 0.22 2.28 -9.55
CA ILE A 127 -1.07 2.74 -9.03
C ILE A 127 -0.99 4.23 -8.73
N ASP A 128 -1.96 4.99 -9.26
CA ASP A 128 -2.15 6.39 -8.90
C ASP A 128 -2.74 6.49 -7.49
N LEU A 129 -1.95 7.04 -6.58
CA LEU A 129 -2.34 7.21 -5.18
C LEU A 129 -3.19 8.46 -4.96
N ASN A 130 -3.75 9.08 -6.00
CA ASN A 130 -4.63 10.24 -5.91
C ASN A 130 -4.02 11.40 -5.09
N GLY A 131 -2.69 11.54 -5.15
CA GLY A 131 -1.91 12.54 -4.42
C GLY A 131 -1.51 12.16 -2.98
N PHE A 132 -1.91 10.99 -2.47
CA PHE A 132 -1.55 10.51 -1.13
C PHE A 132 -0.09 10.04 -1.00
N ASP A 133 0.63 9.92 -2.11
CA ASP A 133 2.06 9.65 -2.19
C ASP A 133 2.93 10.87 -1.87
N THR A 134 2.38 12.08 -2.06
CA THR A 134 3.08 13.33 -1.78
C THR A 134 2.92 13.75 -0.32
N VAL A 135 3.96 14.35 0.27
CA VAL A 135 3.85 15.00 1.57
C VAL A 135 3.09 16.33 1.37
N VAL A 136 1.76 16.28 1.23
CA VAL A 136 0.88 17.46 1.13
C VAL A 136 0.70 18.19 2.46
N SER A 137 1.74 18.25 3.31
CA SER A 137 1.71 19.23 4.38
C SER A 137 2.06 20.59 3.76
N PRO A 138 1.19 21.61 3.83
CA PRO A 138 1.58 22.98 3.50
C PRO A 138 2.73 23.51 4.40
N LEU A 139 3.10 22.75 5.44
CA LEU A 139 4.20 23.00 6.36
C LEU A 139 5.43 22.11 6.10
N ALA A 140 5.34 21.11 5.23
CA ALA A 140 6.52 20.43 4.74
C ALA A 140 7.29 21.44 3.91
N LYS A 141 8.41 21.93 4.44
CA LYS A 141 9.30 22.81 3.70
C LYS A 141 9.73 22.07 2.45
N ASP A 142 9.21 22.51 1.31
CA ASP A 142 9.74 22.13 0.01
C ASP A 142 11.24 22.39 0.03
N LYS A 143 12.04 21.33 0.15
CA LYS A 143 13.39 21.37 -0.38
C LYS A 143 13.24 21.10 -1.87
N THR A 144 12.79 22.12 -2.60
CA THR A 144 13.12 22.23 -4.02
C THR A 144 14.64 22.17 -4.11
N ASN A 145 15.16 21.03 -4.57
CA ASN A 145 16.55 20.92 -4.99
C ASN A 145 16.73 21.80 -6.22
N SER A 146 17.03 23.08 -6.00
CA SER A 146 17.78 23.85 -6.97
C SER A 146 19.24 23.39 -6.86
N ASN A 147 19.67 22.56 -7.81
CA ASN A 147 20.97 22.54 -8.50
C ASN A 147 21.15 21.25 -9.29
#